data_AF-A0A497CWP7-F1
#
_entry.id   AF-A0A497CWP7-F1
#
_cell.length_a   1.000
_cell.length_b   1.000
_cell.length_c   1.000
_cell.angle_alpha   90.00
_cell.angle_beta   90.00
_cell.angle_gamma   90.00
#
_symmetry.space_group_name_H-M   'P 1'
#
loop_
_entity.id
_entity.type
_entity.pdbx_description
1 polymer ?
#
loop_
_entity_poly.entity_id
_entity_poly.type
_entity_poly.pdbx_seq_one_letter_code
_entity_poly.pdbx_strand_id
1 'polypeptide(L)'
;MLQAQSINQLIQQSLKKHPSLKTIQHRLSAMDERIEKSQQWANPDLSLTINDIQFEDPSNRSLEPMQYNAVNYQQKFPWFGKLAARKTYA
;
A
#
# COMPACT_ATOMS: atom_id res chain seq x y z
N MET A 1 19.92 23.41 -41.59
CA MET A 1 18.65 23.90 -42.16
C MET A 1 17.52 23.46 -41.23
N LEU A 2 16.98 24.37 -40.41
CA LEU A 2 15.80 24.12 -39.60
C LEU A 2 14.58 24.13 -40.52
N GLN A 3 14.06 22.96 -40.90
CA GLN A 3 12.74 22.90 -41.48
C GLN A 3 11.72 23.10 -40.36
N ALA A 4 10.88 24.13 -40.50
CA ALA A 4 9.77 24.37 -39.59
C ALA A 4 8.86 23.13 -39.60
N GLN A 5 8.75 22.44 -38.46
CA GLN A 5 7.75 21.40 -38.29
C GLN A 5 6.37 22.01 -38.55
N SER A 6 5.50 21.30 -39.27
CA SER A 6 4.13 21.75 -39.44
C SER A 6 3.44 21.84 -38.07
N ILE A 7 2.49 22.76 -37.91
CA ILE A 7 1.74 22.93 -36.65
C ILE A 7 1.18 21.58 -36.15
N ASN A 8 0.73 20.72 -37.07
CA ASN A 8 0.26 19.37 -36.74
C ASN A 8 1.37 18.47 -36.17
N GLN A 9 2.58 18.53 -36.72
CA GLN A 9 3.72 17.78 -36.18
C GLN A 9 4.10 18.26 -34.78
N LEU A 10 4.06 19.57 -34.53
CA LEU A 10 4.31 20.16 -33.22
C LEU A 10 3.24 19.72 -32.20
N ILE A 11 1.97 19.72 -32.58
CA ILE A 11 0.85 19.25 -31.75
C ILE A 11 1.02 17.77 -31.40
N GLN A 12 1.30 16.92 -32.38
CA GLN A 12 1.52 15.48 -32.14
C GLN A 12 2.74 15.22 -31.25
N GLN A 13 3.83 15.97 -31.45
CA GLN A 13 5.01 15.87 -30.62
C GLN A 13 4.73 16.35 -29.18
N SER A 14 3.94 17.41 -29.02
CA SER A 14 3.50 17.91 -27.71
C SER A 14 2.61 16.88 -27.01
N LEU A 15 1.57 16.35 -27.66
CA LEU A 15 0.71 15.31 -27.08
C LEU A 15 1.50 14.08 -26.59
N LYS A 16 2.57 13.72 -27.30
CA LYS A 16 3.41 12.55 -26.95
C LYS A 16 4.45 12.83 -25.86
N LYS A 17 5.00 14.04 -25.77
CA LYS A 17 6.17 14.34 -24.93
C LYS A 17 5.97 15.47 -23.91
N HIS A 18 4.83 16.15 -23.91
CA HIS A 18 4.62 17.31 -23.04
C HIS A 18 4.64 16.89 -21.56
N PRO A 19 5.56 17.44 -20.75
CA PRO A 19 5.72 17.04 -19.35
C PRO A 19 4.43 17.12 -18.53
N SER A 20 3.62 18.17 -18.73
CA SER A 20 2.36 18.32 -17.97
C SER A 20 1.36 17.21 -18.28
N LEU A 21 1.29 16.71 -19.52
CA LEU A 21 0.40 15.59 -19.86
C LEU A 21 0.88 14.31 -19.19
N LYS A 22 2.21 14.09 -19.20
CA LYS A 22 2.83 12.98 -18.47
C LYS A 22 2.56 13.08 -16.96
N THR A 23 2.64 14.26 -16.37
CA THR A 23 2.30 14.48 -14.95
C THR A 23 0.84 14.17 -14.66
N ILE A 24 -0.08 14.60 -15.52
CA ILE A 24 -1.52 14.27 -15.39
C ILE A 24 -1.72 12.76 -15.47
N GLN A 25 -1.08 12.09 -16.43
CA GLN A 25 -1.15 10.63 -16.55
C GLN A 25 -0.65 9.92 -15.29
N HIS A 26 0.49 10.33 -14.74
CA HIS A 26 0.99 9.75 -13.49
C HIS A 26 0.06 10.02 -12.31
N ARG A 27 -0.59 11.18 -12.25
CA ARG A 27 -1.59 11.47 -11.22
C ARG A 27 -2.80 10.55 -11.35
N LEU A 28 -3.31 10.34 -12.56
CA LEU A 28 -4.42 9.42 -12.80
C LEU A 28 -4.05 7.99 -12.39
N SER A 29 -2.89 7.50 -12.80
CA SER A 29 -2.43 6.16 -12.40
C SER A 29 -2.28 6.02 -10.88
N ALA A 30 -1.77 7.05 -10.19
CA ALA A 30 -1.68 7.04 -8.73
C ALA A 30 -3.07 7.06 -8.05
N MET A 31 -4.06 7.73 -8.66
CA MET A 31 -5.44 7.72 -8.18
C MET A 31 -6.08 6.34 -8.37
N ASP A 32 -5.87 5.70 -9.52
CA ASP A 32 -6.35 4.35 -9.79
C ASP A 32 -5.78 3.35 -8.77
N GLU A 33 -4.47 3.41 -8.52
CA GLU A 33 -3.81 2.56 -7.52
C GLU A 33 -4.35 2.82 -6.09
N ARG A 34 -4.62 4.09 -5.76
CA ARG A 34 -5.20 4.45 -4.46
C ARG A 34 -6.63 3.91 -4.32
N ILE A 35 -7.44 3.96 -5.37
CA ILE A 35 -8.80 3.39 -5.38
C ILE A 35 -8.71 1.88 -5.19
N GLU A 36 -7.82 1.19 -5.91
CA GLU A 36 -7.62 -0.25 -5.78
C GLU A 36 -7.22 -0.64 -4.35
N LYS A 37 -6.22 0.03 -3.78
CA LYS A 37 -5.79 -0.18 -2.38
C LYS A 37 -6.91 0.11 -1.37
N SER A 38 -7.81 1.06 -1.65
CA SER A 38 -8.92 1.37 -0.74
C SER A 38 -9.95 0.25 -0.59
N GLN A 39 -10.04 -0.63 -1.61
CA GLN A 39 -10.96 -1.76 -1.66
C GLN A 39 -10.38 -3.02 -1.00
N GLN A 40 -9.07 -3.05 -0.79
CA GLN A 40 -8.41 -4.15 -0.11
C GLN A 40 -8.74 -4.14 1.38
N TRP A 41 -8.72 -5.32 2.00
CA TRP A 41 -8.88 -5.44 3.44
C TRP A 41 -7.70 -4.77 4.14
N ALA A 42 -7.92 -4.31 5.37
CA ALA A 42 -6.81 -3.85 6.18
C ALA A 42 -5.81 -5.00 6.34
N ASN A 43 -4.52 -4.70 6.22
CA ASN A 43 -3.48 -5.70 6.43
C ASN A 43 -3.64 -6.36 7.81
N PRO A 44 -3.43 -7.69 7.90
CA PRO A 44 -3.41 -8.35 9.19
C PRO A 44 -2.23 -7.85 10.02
N ASP A 45 -2.45 -7.75 11.33
CA ASP A 45 -1.40 -7.52 12.30
C ASP A 45 -0.90 -8.88 12.80
N LEU A 46 0.41 -9.10 12.70
CA LEU A 46 1.08 -10.28 13.22
C LEU A 46 2.02 -9.82 14.34
N SER A 47 1.76 -10.26 15.57
CA SER A 47 2.60 -9.92 16.71
C SER A 47 3.18 -11.17 17.36
N LEU A 48 4.47 -11.10 17.67
CA LEU A 48 5.17 -12.10 18.45
C LEU A 48 5.35 -11.55 19.86
N THR A 49 4.80 -12.23 20.85
CA THR A 49 4.94 -11.88 22.27
C THR A 49 5.79 -12.95 22.93
N ILE A 50 6.89 -12.53 23.54
CA ILE A 50 7.79 -13.37 24.34
C ILE A 50 7.81 -12.74 25.72
N ASN A 51 7.29 -13.44 26.73
CA ASN A 51 7.27 -12.95 28.11
C ASN A 51 8.43 -13.55 28.90
N ASP A 52 9.05 -12.77 29.79
CA ASP A 52 10.06 -13.21 30.75
C ASP A 52 11.27 -13.91 30.12
N ILE A 53 12.20 -13.12 29.56
CA ILE A 53 13.45 -13.61 28.97
C ILE A 53 14.50 -13.67 30.07
N GLN A 54 14.82 -14.88 30.53
CA GLN A 54 15.94 -15.08 31.45
C GLN A 54 17.27 -14.85 30.74
N PHE A 55 18.15 -14.07 31.37
CA PHE A 55 19.44 -13.67 30.79
C PHE A 55 20.54 -14.74 30.94
N GLU A 56 20.36 -15.70 31.85
CA GLU A 56 21.34 -16.76 32.11
C GLU A 56 21.21 -17.93 31.13
N ASP A 57 19.98 -18.35 30.80
CA ASP A 57 19.69 -19.31 29.73
C ASP A 57 18.45 -18.86 28.94
N PRO A 58 18.64 -18.03 27.89
CA PRO A 58 17.53 -17.48 27.10
C PRO A 58 16.80 -18.55 26.25
N SER A 59 17.38 -19.75 26.12
CA SER A 59 16.81 -20.86 25.34
C SER A 59 15.89 -21.75 26.17
N ASN A 60 16.05 -21.75 27.50
CA ASN A 60 15.26 -22.56 28.40
C ASN A 60 14.01 -21.80 28.87
N ARG A 61 12.86 -22.17 28.29
CA ARG A 61 11.56 -21.49 28.48
C ARG A 61 10.61 -22.26 29.40
N SER A 62 11.13 -23.25 30.15
CA SER A 62 10.33 -24.13 31.03
C SER A 62 10.60 -23.92 32.52
N LEU A 63 11.41 -22.92 32.89
CA LEU A 63 11.87 -22.72 34.26
C LEU A 63 10.82 -22.07 35.16
N GLU A 64 9.97 -21.19 34.61
CA GLU A 64 8.95 -20.47 35.38
C GLU A 64 7.53 -20.77 34.88
N PRO A 65 6.57 -21.02 35.80
CA PRO A 65 5.20 -21.41 35.46
C PRO A 65 4.36 -20.34 34.75
N MET A 66 4.87 -19.10 34.59
CA MET A 66 4.21 -18.01 33.87
C MET A 66 4.94 -17.57 32.58
N GLN A 67 5.94 -18.31 32.11
CA GLN A 67 6.59 -18.05 30.82
C GLN A 67 5.68 -18.48 29.66
N TYR A 68 5.46 -17.57 28.71
CA TYR A 68 4.74 -17.89 27.48
C TYR A 68 5.31 -17.16 26.26
N ASN A 69 5.21 -17.84 25.12
CA ASN A 69 5.48 -17.30 23.80
C ASN A 69 4.19 -17.42 22.98
N ALA A 70 3.70 -16.31 22.43
CA ALA A 70 2.49 -16.28 21.64
C ALA A 70 2.76 -15.62 20.28
N VAL A 71 2.24 -16.24 19.22
CA VAL A 71 2.11 -15.61 17.91
C VAL A 71 0.64 -15.25 17.76
N ASN A 72 0.35 -13.96 17.72
CA ASN A 72 -1.01 -13.46 17.58
C ASN A 72 -1.24 -12.98 16.15
N TYR A 73 -2.39 -13.33 15.61
CA TYR A 73 -2.87 -12.89 14.30
C TYR A 73 -4.16 -12.10 14.50
N GLN A 74 -4.19 -10.85 14.03
CA GLN A 74 -5.34 -9.96 14.16
C GLN A 74 -5.74 -9.40 12.79
N GLN A 75 -6.98 -9.65 12.38
CA GLN A 75 -7.54 -9.17 11.12
C GLN A 75 -8.80 -8.34 11.36
N LYS A 76 -8.88 -7.16 10.73
CA LYS A 76 -10.10 -6.34 10.74
C LYS A 76 -11.01 -6.80 9.61
N PHE A 77 -12.18 -7.32 9.95
CA PHE A 77 -13.22 -7.67 8.99
C PHE A 77 -14.13 -6.47 8.74
N PRO A 78 -14.22 -5.97 7.49
CA PRO A 78 -15.10 -4.86 7.18
C PRO A 78 -16.57 -5.32 7.16
N TRP A 79 -17.44 -4.51 7.77
CA TRP A 79 -18.88 -4.72 7.68
C TRP A 79 -19.38 -4.50 6.24
N PHE A 80 -20.45 -5.21 5.87
CA PHE A 80 -21.04 -5.19 4.53
C PHE A 80 -21.28 -3.75 4.05
N GLY A 81 -20.90 -3.48 2.80
CA GLY A 81 -21.09 -2.17 2.15
C GLY A 81 -20.06 -1.08 2.52
N LYS A 82 -19.28 -1.23 3.61
CA LYS A 82 -18.28 -0.20 4.02
C LYS A 82 -17.13 -0.05 3.02
N LEU A 83 -16.68 -1.15 2.41
CA LEU A 83 -15.67 -1.12 1.35
C LEU A 83 -16.20 -0.48 0.06
N ALA A 84 -17.43 -0.85 -0.33
CA ALA A 84 -18.07 -0.32 -1.53
C ALA A 84 -18.25 1.22 -1.43
N ALA A 85 -18.66 1.72 -0.25
CA ALA A 85 -18.79 3.15 -0.01
C ALA A 85 -17.45 3.92 -0.19
N ARG A 86 -16.31 3.31 0.16
CA ARG A 86 -15.00 3.95 -0.05
C ARG A 86 -14.68 4.20 -1.52
N LYS A 87 -15.15 3.36 -2.45
CA LYS A 87 -14.93 3.55 -3.89
C LYS A 87 -15.63 4.80 -4.40
N THR A 88 -16.85 5.07 -3.89
CA THR A 88 -17.70 6.16 -4.36
C THR A 88 -17.25 7.53 -3.87
N TYR A 89 -16.55 7.59 -2.74
CA TYR A 89 -16.17 8.84 -2.06
C TYR A 89 -14.64 9.02 -1.89
N ALA A 90 -13.81 8.24 -2.57
CA ALA A 90 -12.33 8.35 -2.54
C ALA A 90 -11.80 9.45 -3.47
#